data_AF-A0A2J6MMM6-F1
#
_entry.id   AF-A0A2J6MMM6-F1
#
_cell.length_a   1.000
_cell.length_b   1.000
_cell.length_c   1.000
_cell.angle_alpha   90.00
_cell.angle_beta   90.00
_cell.angle_gamma   90.00
#
_symmetry.space_group_name_H-M   'P 1'
#
loop_
_entity.id
_entity.type
_entity.pdbx_description
1 polymer ?
#
loop_
_entity_poly.entity_id
_entity_poly.type
_entity_poly.pdbx_seq_one_letter_code
_entity_poly.pdbx_strand_id
1 'polypeptide(L)'
;MPHEYLVIFQYHEPEPRKLFERGVIEDYESTTGVFIEAEAVEDALAWCEAIAQELLRRCNDDRSLDWSRLGYSCWIEPNPEKSFWGHCLDFFQHVQTNEMPNIDAMDTAAYVSWQDARGRPSI
;
A
#
# COMPACT_ATOMS: atom_id res chain seq x y z
N MET A 1 -9.62 -15.48 -18.03
CA MET A 1 -9.99 -15.88 -16.66
C MET A 1 -9.32 -14.88 -15.75
N PRO A 2 -9.98 -14.40 -14.69
CA PRO A 2 -9.34 -13.50 -13.75
C PRO A 2 -8.18 -14.21 -13.05
N HIS A 3 -7.13 -13.45 -12.79
CA HIS A 3 -5.93 -13.85 -12.08
C HIS A 3 -5.76 -12.95 -10.86
N GLU A 4 -5.21 -13.51 -9.78
CA GLU A 4 -4.88 -12.75 -8.59
C GLU A 4 -3.43 -12.23 -8.69
N TYR A 5 -3.27 -10.94 -8.45
CA TYR A 5 -1.98 -10.24 -8.50
C TYR A 5 -1.70 -9.58 -7.16
N LEU A 6 -0.52 -9.82 -6.57
CA LEU A 6 -0.02 -8.94 -5.51
C LEU A 6 0.51 -7.67 -6.15
N VAL A 7 -0.16 -6.55 -5.89
CA VAL A 7 0.29 -5.23 -6.32
C VAL A 7 0.83 -4.47 -5.11
N ILE A 8 2.05 -3.98 -5.23
CA ILE A 8 2.71 -3.15 -4.23
C ILE A 8 2.66 -1.70 -4.70
N PHE A 9 2.44 -0.77 -3.77
CA PHE A 9 2.35 0.63 -4.10
C PHE A 9 2.96 1.51 -3.02
N GLN A 10 3.41 2.69 -3.44
CA GLN A 10 3.97 3.71 -2.57
C GLN A 10 2.89 4.69 -2.12
N TYR A 11 3.05 5.24 -0.92
CA TYR A 11 2.29 6.36 -0.39
C TYR A 11 3.18 7.09 0.64
N HIS A 12 2.61 8.02 1.39
CA HIS A 12 3.30 8.54 2.57
C HIS A 12 2.32 8.77 3.72
N GLU A 13 2.88 8.68 4.92
CA GLU A 13 2.22 9.04 6.17
C GLU A 13 2.53 10.51 6.51
N PRO A 14 1.66 11.19 7.28
CA PRO A 14 1.79 12.62 7.54
C PRO A 14 3.03 12.99 8.36
N GLU A 15 3.51 12.12 9.25
CA GLU A 15 4.69 12.40 10.08
C GLU A 15 6.02 12.30 9.30
N PRO A 16 6.35 11.20 8.60
CA PRO A 16 7.53 11.13 7.74
C PRO A 16 7.61 12.28 6.75
N ARG A 17 6.50 12.65 6.11
CA ARG A 17 6.47 13.78 5.18
C ARG A 17 6.89 15.09 5.86
N LYS A 18 6.37 15.39 7.05
CA LYS A 18 6.75 16.60 7.81
C LYS A 18 8.24 16.61 8.19
N LEU A 19 8.82 15.45 8.47
CA LEU A 19 10.25 15.33 8.78
C LEU A 19 11.11 15.58 7.54
N PHE A 20 10.69 15.05 6.38
CA PHE A 20 11.35 15.29 5.10
C PHE A 20 11.29 16.75 4.68
N GLU A 21 10.12 17.40 4.78
CA GLU A 21 9.95 18.83 4.48
C GLU A 21 10.82 19.72 5.38
N ARG A 22 11.19 19.24 6.58
CA ARG A 22 12.12 19.90 7.50
C ARG A 22 13.59 19.55 7.26
N GLY A 23 13.90 18.69 6.31
CA GLY A 23 15.25 18.19 6.01
C GLY A 23 15.84 17.29 7.11
N VAL A 24 14.99 16.65 7.91
CA VAL A 24 15.43 15.75 9.00
C VAL A 24 15.73 14.34 8.47
N ILE A 25 15.00 13.90 7.45
CA ILE A 25 15.16 12.62 6.78
C ILE A 25 15.24 12.83 5.27
N GLU A 26 15.84 11.88 4.56
CA GLU A 26 16.05 11.94 3.10
C GLU A 26 14.91 11.28 2.31
N ASP A 27 14.22 10.31 2.90
CA ASP A 27 13.09 9.59 2.31
C ASP A 27 11.89 9.63 3.26
N TYR A 28 10.68 9.65 2.72
CA TYR A 28 9.43 9.71 3.51
C TYR A 28 8.34 8.77 2.99
N GLU A 29 8.62 8.08 1.89
CA GLU A 29 7.74 7.14 1.24
C GLU A 29 7.57 5.88 2.11
N SER A 30 6.34 5.43 2.18
CA SER A 30 5.94 4.14 2.75
C SER A 30 5.45 3.24 1.64
N THR A 31 5.51 1.93 1.86
CA THR A 31 5.05 0.93 0.90
C THR A 31 4.10 -0.06 1.56
N THR A 32 3.08 -0.48 0.82
CA THR A 32 2.12 -1.52 1.24
C THR A 32 1.64 -2.30 0.02
N GLY A 33 0.80 -3.30 0.23
CA GLY A 33 0.34 -4.20 -0.81
C GLY A 33 -1.13 -4.57 -0.70
N VAL A 34 -1.68 -5.05 -1.82
CA VAL A 34 -3.04 -5.58 -1.92
C VAL A 34 -3.07 -6.67 -2.99
N PHE A 35 -3.79 -7.76 -2.72
CA PHE A 35 -4.09 -8.77 -3.73
C PHE A 35 -5.32 -8.33 -4.52
N ILE A 36 -5.18 -8.26 -5.84
CA ILE A 36 -6.24 -7.82 -6.75
C ILE A 36 -6.55 -8.93 -7.75
N GLU A 37 -7.79 -9.38 -7.77
CA GLU A 37 -8.33 -10.24 -8.82
C GLU A 37 -8.72 -9.40 -10.05
N ALA A 38 -8.05 -9.63 -11.18
CA ALA A 38 -8.22 -8.85 -12.41
C ALA A 38 -8.09 -9.72 -13.69
N GLU A 39 -8.67 -9.27 -14.81
CA GLU A 39 -8.55 -9.97 -16.10
C GLU A 39 -7.16 -9.81 -16.75
N ALA A 40 -6.49 -8.68 -16.47
CA ALA A 40 -5.17 -8.37 -16.96
C ALA A 40 -4.32 -7.67 -15.89
N VAL A 41 -2.99 -7.70 -16.07
CA VAL A 41 -2.03 -7.03 -15.18
C VAL A 41 -2.28 -5.52 -15.15
N GLU A 42 -2.58 -4.95 -16.31
CA GLU A 42 -2.81 -3.52 -16.49
C GLU A 42 -4.04 -3.06 -15.71
N ASP A 43 -5.08 -3.90 -15.62
CA ASP A 43 -6.29 -3.61 -14.85
C ASP A 43 -6.00 -3.61 -13.34
N ALA A 44 -5.18 -4.57 -12.88
CA ALA A 44 -4.75 -4.63 -11.48
C ALA A 44 -3.91 -3.40 -11.10
N LEU A 45 -2.99 -2.97 -11.97
CA LEU A 45 -2.18 -1.78 -11.75
C LEU A 45 -3.03 -0.50 -11.73
N ALA A 46 -3.93 -0.35 -12.69
CA ALA A 46 -4.84 0.81 -12.75
C ALA A 46 -5.77 0.88 -11.53
N TRP A 47 -6.26 -0.27 -11.04
CA TRP A 47 -7.06 -0.29 -9.82
C TRP A 47 -6.22 0.00 -8.57
N CYS A 48 -4.98 -0.50 -8.51
CA CYS A 48 -4.06 -0.21 -7.42
C CYS A 48 -3.75 1.29 -7.31
N GLU A 49 -3.61 2.02 -8.42
CA GLU A 49 -3.46 3.48 -8.39
C GLU A 49 -4.67 4.19 -7.73
N ALA A 50 -5.89 3.70 -7.97
CA ALA A 50 -7.08 4.22 -7.31
C ALA A 50 -7.10 3.94 -5.80
N ILE A 51 -6.68 2.75 -5.39
CA ILE A 51 -6.52 2.37 -3.98
C ILE A 51 -5.45 3.25 -3.31
N ALA A 52 -4.29 3.40 -3.94
CA ALA A 52 -3.17 4.20 -3.45
C ALA A 52 -3.56 5.68 -3.29
N GLN A 53 -4.33 6.21 -4.24
CA GLN A 53 -4.88 7.56 -4.16
C GLN A 53 -5.83 7.74 -2.97
N GLU A 54 -6.70 6.78 -2.68
CA GLU A 54 -7.61 6.87 -1.53
C GLU A 54 -6.86 6.70 -0.22
N LEU A 55 -5.93 5.73 -0.12
CA LEU A 55 -5.10 5.54 1.07
C LEU A 55 -4.33 6.82 1.40
N LEU A 56 -3.65 7.40 0.40
CA LEU A 56 -2.91 8.64 0.57
C LEU A 56 -3.77 9.77 1.15
N ARG A 57 -4.98 9.96 0.62
CA ARG A 57 -5.90 11.00 1.10
C ARG A 57 -6.39 10.73 2.52
N ARG A 58 -6.65 9.47 2.85
CA ARG A 58 -7.16 9.04 4.16
C ARG A 58 -6.09 9.18 5.25
N CYS A 59 -4.90 8.64 5.02
CA CYS A 59 -3.77 8.73 5.96
C CYS A 59 -3.41 10.18 6.32
N ASN A 60 -3.58 11.11 5.36
CA ASN A 60 -3.21 12.51 5.55
C ASN A 60 -4.40 13.42 5.90
N ASP A 61 -5.62 12.88 5.95
CA ASP A 61 -6.88 13.65 6.07
C ASP A 61 -6.94 14.85 5.09
N ASP A 62 -6.44 14.63 3.86
CA ASP A 62 -6.30 15.66 2.84
C ASP A 62 -6.77 15.17 1.48
N ARG A 63 -7.96 15.62 1.07
CA ARG A 63 -8.57 15.29 -0.23
C ARG A 63 -7.91 15.97 -1.42
N SER A 64 -7.09 17.00 -1.21
CA SER A 64 -6.40 17.74 -2.27
C SER A 64 -5.16 17.00 -2.79
N LEU A 65 -4.67 15.99 -2.06
CA LEU A 65 -3.54 15.18 -2.49
C LEU A 65 -3.86 14.43 -3.79
N ASP A 66 -2.86 14.44 -4.67
CA ASP A 66 -2.87 13.78 -5.97
C ASP A 66 -1.65 12.86 -6.04
N TRP A 67 -1.92 11.56 -5.94
CA TRP A 67 -0.90 10.51 -5.91
C TRP A 67 -0.04 10.52 -7.19
N SER A 68 -0.67 10.77 -8.34
CA SER A 68 -0.01 10.75 -9.67
C SER A 68 1.07 11.83 -9.84
N ARG A 69 1.06 12.88 -9.00
CA ARG A 69 2.01 14.00 -9.06
C ARG A 69 3.22 13.83 -8.15
N LEU A 70 3.24 12.80 -7.31
CA LEU A 70 4.25 12.62 -6.26
C LEU A 70 5.41 11.72 -6.70
N GLY A 71 5.42 11.24 -7.95
CA GLY A 71 6.45 10.34 -8.46
C GLY A 71 6.38 8.93 -7.88
N TYR A 72 5.24 8.57 -7.30
CA TYR A 72 4.98 7.24 -6.75
C TYR A 72 4.67 6.22 -7.83
N SER A 73 4.84 4.95 -7.47
CA SER A 73 4.68 3.82 -8.37
C SER A 73 3.85 2.70 -7.76
N CYS A 74 3.17 1.97 -8.65
CA CYS A 74 2.57 0.66 -8.38
C CYS A 74 3.32 -0.39 -9.22
N TRP A 75 3.57 -1.57 -8.67
CA TRP A 75 4.18 -2.67 -9.42
C TRP A 75 3.66 -4.03 -8.95
N ILE A 76 3.73 -5.01 -9.85
CA ILE A 76 3.40 -6.40 -9.54
C ILE A 76 4.59 -7.04 -8.84
N GLU A 77 4.33 -7.72 -7.72
CA GLU A 77 5.30 -8.63 -7.11
C GLU A 77 5.17 -10.02 -7.75
N PRO A 78 6.11 -10.45 -8.61
CA PRO A 78 5.97 -11.69 -9.38
C PRO A 78 6.08 -12.96 -8.54
N ASN A 79 6.75 -12.92 -7.37
CA ASN A 79 6.93 -14.08 -6.50
C ASN A 79 6.71 -13.72 -5.02
N PRO A 80 5.45 -13.48 -4.59
CA PRO A 80 5.14 -13.00 -3.24
C PRO A 80 5.79 -13.82 -2.11
N GLU A 81 5.76 -15.15 -2.22
CA GLU A 81 6.31 -16.05 -1.19
C GLU A 81 7.84 -15.98 -1.05
N LYS A 82 8.55 -15.57 -2.10
CA LYS A 82 10.02 -15.50 -2.15
C LYS A 82 10.55 -14.07 -2.06
N SER A 83 9.67 -13.08 -2.05
CA SER A 83 10.04 -11.68 -1.99
C SER A 83 10.21 -11.22 -0.53
N PHE A 84 10.62 -9.97 -0.36
CA PHE A 84 10.66 -9.34 0.95
C PHE A 84 9.29 -9.36 1.64
N TRP A 85 8.18 -9.41 0.88
CA TRP A 85 6.82 -9.40 1.39
C TRP A 85 6.33 -10.76 1.91
N GLY A 86 7.08 -11.84 1.69
CA GLY A 86 6.67 -13.20 2.06
C GLY A 86 6.30 -13.35 3.54
N HIS A 87 6.87 -12.53 4.42
CA HIS A 87 6.60 -12.57 5.86
C HIS A 87 5.26 -11.94 6.28
N CYS A 88 4.62 -11.14 5.42
CA CYS A 88 3.41 -10.39 5.72
C CYS A 88 2.30 -10.52 4.67
N LEU A 89 2.34 -11.56 3.83
CA LEU A 89 1.30 -11.76 2.80
C LEU A 89 -0.11 -11.84 3.37
N ASP A 90 -0.28 -12.41 4.56
CA ASP A 90 -1.58 -12.55 5.23
C ASP A 90 -1.98 -11.31 6.06
N PHE A 91 -1.25 -10.21 5.93
CA PHE A 91 -1.73 -8.87 6.26
C PHE A 91 -2.51 -8.26 5.09
N PHE A 92 -2.10 -8.52 3.85
CA PHE A 92 -2.68 -7.88 2.69
C PHE A 92 -4.12 -8.34 2.44
N GLN A 93 -4.96 -7.36 2.09
CA GLN A 93 -6.35 -7.62 1.76
C GLN A 93 -6.45 -8.16 0.33
N HIS A 94 -7.51 -8.95 0.08
CA HIS A 94 -7.82 -9.51 -1.23
C HIS A 94 -9.11 -8.85 -1.72
N VAL A 95 -9.08 -8.25 -2.91
CA VAL A 95 -10.21 -7.54 -3.51
C VAL A 95 -10.30 -7.83 -5.00
N GLN A 96 -11.46 -7.56 -5.58
CA GLN A 96 -11.64 -7.56 -7.04
C GLN A 96 -11.40 -6.18 -7.64
N THR A 97 -11.16 -6.10 -8.95
CA THR A 97 -11.18 -4.80 -9.65
C THR A 97 -12.51 -4.08 -9.42
N ASN A 98 -12.44 -2.79 -9.07
CA ASN A 98 -13.56 -1.93 -8.63
C ASN A 98 -14.09 -2.18 -7.21
N GLU A 99 -13.49 -3.10 -6.44
CA GLU A 99 -13.75 -3.25 -5.01
C GLU A 99 -12.69 -2.51 -4.19
N MET A 100 -13.13 -1.55 -3.37
CA MET A 100 -12.23 -0.79 -2.52
C MET A 100 -11.94 -1.61 -1.25
N PRO A 101 -10.67 -1.86 -0.89
CA PRO A 101 -10.33 -2.50 0.37
C PRO A 101 -10.71 -1.62 1.56
N ASN A 102 -10.66 -2.19 2.77
CA ASN A 102 -10.77 -1.40 3.98
C ASN A 102 -9.49 -0.57 4.18
N ILE A 103 -9.51 0.67 3.69
CA ILE A 103 -8.37 1.60 3.71
C ILE A 103 -7.82 1.83 5.12
N ASP A 104 -8.69 1.88 6.13
CA ASP A 104 -8.29 2.08 7.53
C ASP A 104 -7.51 0.88 8.11
N ALA A 105 -7.43 -0.23 7.37
CA ALA A 105 -6.71 -1.44 7.74
C ALA A 105 -5.51 -1.73 6.82
N MET A 106 -4.95 -0.70 6.18
CA MET A 106 -3.80 -0.84 5.25
C MET A 106 -2.58 0.01 5.62
N ASP A 107 -2.76 0.97 6.52
CA ASP A 107 -1.72 1.92 6.91
C ASP A 107 -0.66 1.30 7.85
N THR A 108 0.34 2.10 8.22
CA THR A 108 1.42 1.66 9.09
C THR A 108 0.90 1.25 10.47
N ALA A 109 -0.10 1.96 11.01
CA ALA A 109 -0.64 1.69 12.34
C ALA A 109 -1.41 0.34 12.36
N ALA A 110 -2.14 0.03 11.30
CA ALA A 110 -2.81 -1.25 11.10
C ALA A 110 -1.79 -2.39 11.01
N TYR A 111 -0.69 -2.19 10.28
CA TYR A 111 0.37 -3.18 10.18
C TYR A 111 1.02 -3.48 11.53
N VAL A 112 1.38 -2.45 12.30
CA VAL A 112 1.95 -2.60 13.65
C VAL A 112 0.98 -3.35 14.57
N SER A 113 -0.30 -2.97 14.56
CA SER A 113 -1.34 -3.63 15.36
C SER A 113 -1.49 -5.12 15.00
N TRP A 114 -1.39 -5.45 13.71
CA TRP A 114 -1.42 -6.83 13.22
C TRP A 114 -0.18 -7.63 13.64
N GLN A 115 1.02 -7.03 13.64
CA GLN A 115 2.24 -7.68 14.13
C GLN A 115 2.15 -8.01 15.63
N ASP A 116 1.70 -7.04 16.43
CA ASP A 116 1.54 -7.16 17.88
C ASP A 116 0.55 -8.27 18.25
N ALA A 117 -0.60 -8.33 17.58
CA ALA A 117 -1.62 -9.36 17.79
C ALA A 117 -1.09 -10.78 17.52
N ARG A 118 -0.03 -10.92 16.73
CA ARG A 118 0.62 -12.19 16.37
C ARG A 118 1.82 -12.53 17.24
N GLY A 119 2.16 -11.68 18.21
CA GLY A 119 3.35 -11.85 19.06
C GLY A 119 4.66 -11.78 18.27
N ARG A 120 4.66 -11.12 17.11
CA ARG A 120 5.88 -10.88 16.33
C ARG A 120 6.48 -9.55 16.80
N PRO A 121 7.77 -9.50 17.20
CA PRO A 121 8.37 -8.24 17.58
C PRO A 121 8.35 -7.28 16.39
N SER A 122 7.97 -6.02 16.64
CA SER A 122 8.17 -4.92 15.69
C SER A 122 9.67 -4.84 15.38
N ILE A 123 10.01 -4.86 14.10
CA ILE A 123 11.40 -4.81 13.61
C ILE A 123 12.00 -3.43 13.82
#